data_AF-A0A090X5G4-F1
#
_entry.id   AF-A0A090X5G4-F1
#
_cell.length_a   1.000
_cell.length_b   1.000
_cell.length_c   1.000
_cell.angle_alpha   90.00
_cell.angle_beta   90.00
_cell.angle_gamma   90.00
#
_symmetry.space_group_name_H-M   'P 1'
#
loop_
_entity.id
_entity.type
_entity.pdbx_description
1 polymer ?
#
loop_
_entity_poly.entity_id
_entity_poly.type
_entity_poly.pdbx_seq_one_letter_code
_entity_poly.pdbx_strand_id
1 'polypeptide(L)'
;MNKLWIIGDNDYFNDTYKHNGELKKFEGFCTDIWFDNAKKYMAENQKNNKPFFCYLSTNAAHTPYFVEKKYSDPYENNENIPNAAFYGLISNVDENIGKLVEYLKEIDLMDNTILIFSTDNGTSAGAKIEKGGDRLDGFIGKGYNAGMRGVLKRVCMKVDTAYLYSFTGKMVELLPEKILTNLRHITISHQLWWIYVV
;
A
#
# COMPACT_ATOMS: atom_id res chain seq x y z
N MET A 1 11.80 -4.53 18.61
CA MET A 1 10.62 -4.33 17.74
C MET A 1 10.28 -2.85 17.77
N ASN A 2 10.29 -2.17 16.62
CA ASN A 2 9.81 -0.80 16.50
C ASN A 2 8.30 -0.86 16.16
N LYS A 3 7.44 -0.35 17.03
CA LYS A 3 5.98 -0.46 16.91
C LYS A 3 5.36 0.93 16.87
N LEU A 4 4.43 1.14 15.96
CA LEU A 4 3.77 2.43 15.78
C LEU A 4 2.28 2.22 15.46
N TRP A 5 1.39 2.93 16.16
CA TRP A 5 -0.06 2.69 16.12
C TRP A 5 -0.88 3.97 16.12
N ILE A 6 -2.02 3.94 15.41
CA ILE A 6 -3.07 4.98 15.45
C ILE A 6 -3.82 4.97 16.78
N ILE A 7 -4.25 6.14 17.20
CA ILE A 7 -5.08 6.39 18.38
C ILE A 7 -6.43 6.93 17.89
N GLY A 8 -7.52 6.68 18.63
CA GLY A 8 -8.86 7.14 18.25
C GLY A 8 -8.95 8.66 18.06
N ASP A 9 -9.89 9.11 17.21
CA ASP A 9 -10.06 10.50 16.73
C ASP A 9 -8.83 11.08 16.02
N ASN A 10 -8.44 10.46 14.91
CA ASN A 10 -7.29 10.85 14.09
C ASN A 10 -7.72 11.24 12.66
N ASP A 11 -7.25 12.39 12.19
CA ASP A 11 -7.58 12.93 10.86
C ASP A 11 -6.52 12.63 9.78
N TYR A 12 -5.47 11.88 10.16
CA TYR A 12 -4.29 11.49 9.41
C TYR A 12 -3.24 12.59 9.20
N PHE A 13 -3.43 13.80 9.75
CA PHE A 13 -2.52 14.93 9.55
C PHE A 13 -1.98 15.48 10.87
N ASN A 14 -0.65 15.56 10.98
CA ASN A 14 0.01 16.20 12.14
C ASN A 14 -0.45 15.65 13.50
N ASP A 15 -0.60 14.34 13.60
CA ASP A 15 -1.30 13.69 14.71
C ASP A 15 -0.37 12.99 15.71
N THR A 16 -0.96 12.44 16.77
CA THR A 16 -0.32 11.68 17.83
C THR A 16 -0.48 10.19 17.59
N TYR A 17 0.65 9.48 17.56
CA TYR A 17 0.72 8.04 17.38
C TYR A 17 1.42 7.38 18.58
N LYS A 18 1.09 6.13 18.84
CA LYS A 18 1.75 5.34 19.90
C LYS A 18 3.02 4.69 19.35
N HIS A 19 4.17 5.29 19.63
CA HIS A 19 5.50 4.81 19.25
C HIS A 19 6.14 4.05 20.42
N ASN A 20 6.34 2.73 20.26
CA ASN A 20 6.97 1.85 21.27
C ASN A 20 6.32 1.92 22.66
N GLY A 21 5.01 2.16 22.72
CA GLY A 21 4.27 2.27 23.99
C GLY A 21 3.95 3.70 24.39
N GLU A 22 4.62 4.69 23.81
CA GLU A 22 4.54 6.09 24.20
C GLU A 22 3.78 6.93 23.17
N LEU A 23 3.03 7.93 23.63
CA LEU A 23 2.37 8.90 22.77
C LEU A 23 3.38 9.89 22.22
N LYS A 24 3.48 10.00 20.90
CA LYS A 24 4.36 10.96 20.22
C LYS A 24 3.61 11.67 19.12
N LYS A 25 3.84 12.98 19.01
CA LYS A 25 3.36 13.80 17.90
C LYS A 25 4.26 13.61 16.70
N PHE A 26 3.66 13.56 15.52
CA PHE A 26 4.36 13.50 14.24
C PHE A 26 3.75 14.54 13.31
N GLU A 27 4.57 15.16 12.48
CA GLU A 27 4.12 16.08 11.44
C GLU A 27 4.07 15.36 10.10
N GLY A 28 3.11 15.73 9.26
CA GLY A 28 2.87 15.13 7.94
C GLY A 28 1.70 14.14 7.90
N PHE A 29 1.60 13.45 6.76
CA PHE A 29 0.52 12.50 6.49
C PHE A 29 0.82 11.13 7.10
N CYS A 30 -0.22 10.50 7.67
CA CYS A 30 -0.12 9.24 8.41
C CYS A 30 0.66 8.15 7.66
N THR A 31 0.32 7.90 6.39
CA THR A 31 1.00 6.89 5.56
C THR A 31 2.49 7.20 5.39
N ASP A 32 2.83 8.45 5.10
CA ASP A 32 4.21 8.90 4.90
C ASP A 32 5.04 8.65 6.17
N ILE A 33 4.46 8.94 7.33
CA ILE A 33 5.09 8.71 8.64
C ILE A 33 5.39 7.22 8.85
N TRP A 34 4.52 6.31 8.43
CA TRP A 34 4.78 4.87 8.52
C TRP A 34 5.99 4.44 7.70
N PHE A 35 6.06 4.88 6.44
CA PHE A 35 7.16 4.58 5.55
C PHE A 35 8.47 5.22 6.02
N ASP A 36 8.43 6.45 6.52
CA ASP A 36 9.61 7.11 7.09
C ASP A 36 10.16 6.40 8.32
N ASN A 37 9.29 5.90 9.21
CA ASN A 37 9.71 5.10 10.35
C ASN A 37 10.28 3.73 9.91
N ALA A 38 9.73 3.12 8.86
CA ALA A 38 10.25 1.88 8.30
C ALA A 38 11.66 2.08 7.73
N LYS A 39 11.87 3.13 6.92
CA LYS A 39 13.19 3.51 6.39
C LYS A 39 14.23 3.72 7.49
N LYS A 40 13.86 4.45 8.56
CA LYS A 40 14.74 4.64 9.73
C LYS A 40 15.13 3.31 10.39
N TYR A 41 14.15 2.42 10.60
CA TYR A 41 14.41 1.09 11.16
C TYR A 41 15.36 0.27 10.28
N MET A 42 15.18 0.28 8.96
CA MET A 42 16.04 -0.45 8.01
C MET A 42 17.48 0.09 8.05
N ALA A 43 17.66 1.41 7.99
CA ALA A 43 18.97 2.05 8.06
C ALA A 43 19.69 1.79 9.39
N GLU A 44 18.97 1.78 10.51
CA GLU A 44 19.53 1.42 11.82
C GLU A 44 20.05 -0.02 11.84
N ASN A 45 19.34 -0.97 11.24
CA ASN A 45 19.79 -2.37 11.18
C ASN A 45 20.99 -2.52 10.24
N GLN A 46 20.97 -1.86 9.07
CA GLN A 46 22.11 -1.83 8.15
C GLN A 46 23.36 -1.28 8.83
N LYS A 47 23.27 -0.13 9.50
CA LYS A 47 24.39 0.49 10.23
C LYS A 47 25.01 -0.47 11.26
N ASN A 48 24.19 -1.35 11.83
CA ASN A 48 24.61 -2.35 12.81
C ASN A 48 24.95 -3.73 12.19
N ASN A 49 24.98 -3.84 10.86
CA ASN A 49 25.18 -5.10 10.12
C ASN A 49 24.24 -6.22 10.57
N LYS A 50 22.98 -5.89 10.85
CA LYS A 50 21.95 -6.85 11.26
C LYS A 50 20.96 -7.06 10.11
N PRO A 51 20.57 -8.31 9.80
CA PRO A 51 19.39 -8.55 8.99
C PRO A 51 18.17 -8.00 9.74
N PHE A 52 17.14 -7.62 8.99
CA PHE A 52 15.94 -7.04 9.57
C PHE A 52 14.70 -7.72 9.02
N PHE A 53 13.63 -7.64 9.80
CA PHE A 53 12.30 -7.99 9.35
C PHE A 53 11.40 -6.79 9.59
N CYS A 54 10.97 -6.15 8.51
CA CYS A 54 10.01 -5.06 8.60
C CYS A 54 8.64 -5.57 8.16
N TYR A 55 7.68 -5.50 9.08
CA TYR A 55 6.27 -5.65 8.77
C TYR A 55 5.62 -4.27 8.82
N LEU A 56 5.46 -3.66 7.64
CA LEU A 56 4.92 -2.30 7.50
C LEU A 56 3.45 -2.38 7.09
N SER A 57 2.59 -1.99 8.02
CA SER A 57 1.14 -2.19 7.95
C SER A 57 0.37 -0.88 7.95
N THR A 58 0.23 -0.25 6.78
CA THR A 58 -0.43 1.06 6.71
C THR A 58 -1.94 0.94 6.82
N ASN A 59 -2.58 1.89 7.49
CA ASN A 59 -4.04 1.98 7.58
C ASN A 59 -4.69 2.34 6.25
N ALA A 60 -4.02 3.11 5.40
CA ALA A 60 -4.52 3.41 4.06
C ALA A 60 -4.79 2.11 3.28
N ALA A 61 -5.87 1.94 2.52
CA ALA A 61 -6.90 2.92 2.21
C ALA A 61 -8.22 2.69 3.00
N HIS A 62 -8.13 2.35 4.30
CA HIS A 62 -9.28 2.21 5.21
C HIS A 62 -10.01 3.57 5.38
N THR A 63 -11.32 3.52 5.64
CA THR A 63 -12.10 4.66 6.13
C THR A 63 -11.60 5.20 7.50
N PRO A 64 -11.75 6.48 7.83
CA PRO A 64 -12.26 7.57 7.01
C PRO A 64 -11.29 7.92 5.87
N TYR A 65 -11.81 8.28 4.69
CA TYR A 65 -11.00 8.53 3.49
C TYR A 65 -10.34 9.92 3.50
N PHE A 66 -9.60 10.24 4.56
CA PHE A 66 -8.87 11.49 4.67
C PHE A 66 -7.59 11.40 3.84
N VAL A 67 -7.46 12.27 2.84
CA VAL A 67 -6.31 12.28 1.93
C VAL A 67 -6.02 13.70 1.46
N GLU A 68 -4.75 14.01 1.21
CA GLU A 68 -4.38 15.29 0.60
C GLU A 68 -5.05 15.44 -0.77
N LYS A 69 -5.56 16.65 -1.03
CA LYS A 69 -6.25 17.02 -2.27
C LYS A 69 -5.43 16.67 -3.52
N LYS A 70 -4.10 16.82 -3.47
CA LYS A 70 -3.19 16.47 -4.59
C LYS A 70 -3.34 15.02 -5.07
N TYR A 71 -3.71 14.11 -4.18
CA TYR A 71 -3.91 12.70 -4.54
C TYR A 71 -5.35 12.40 -4.98
N SER A 72 -6.35 13.11 -4.48
CA SER A 72 -7.75 12.89 -4.88
C SER A 72 -8.12 13.60 -6.17
N ASP A 73 -7.56 14.79 -6.43
CA ASP A 73 -7.86 15.65 -7.57
C ASP A 73 -7.80 14.97 -8.94
N PRO A 74 -6.80 14.11 -9.24
CA PRO A 74 -6.75 13.42 -10.53
C PRO A 74 -7.94 12.49 -10.80
N TYR A 75 -8.67 12.10 -9.74
CA TYR A 75 -9.80 11.19 -9.80
C TYR A 75 -11.15 11.91 -9.69
N GLU A 76 -11.13 13.21 -9.39
CA GLU A 76 -12.35 14.02 -9.38
C GLU A 76 -12.94 14.08 -10.80
N ASN A 77 -14.27 14.16 -10.88
CA ASN A 77 -15.03 14.24 -12.13
C ASN A 77 -14.85 13.05 -13.11
N ASN A 78 -14.29 11.92 -12.64
CA ASN A 78 -14.25 10.69 -13.43
C ASN A 78 -15.43 9.77 -13.08
N GLU A 79 -16.38 9.63 -13.99
CA GLU A 79 -17.59 8.82 -13.80
C GLU A 79 -17.34 7.32 -13.58
N ASN A 80 -16.16 6.84 -13.99
CA ASN A 80 -15.72 5.46 -13.80
C ASN A 80 -15.03 5.24 -12.45
N ILE A 81 -14.72 6.30 -11.69
CA ILE A 81 -14.10 6.19 -10.37
C ILE A 81 -15.19 6.27 -9.28
N PRO A 82 -15.42 5.20 -8.51
CA PRO A 82 -16.49 5.19 -7.51
C PRO A 82 -16.26 6.13 -6.33
N ASN A 83 -15.00 6.44 -6.00
CA ASN A 83 -14.60 7.24 -4.85
C ASN A 83 -13.19 7.83 -5.06
N ALA A 84 -13.10 9.13 -5.36
CA ALA A 84 -11.83 9.81 -5.64
C ALA A 84 -10.85 9.78 -4.45
N ALA A 85 -11.34 10.01 -3.23
CA ALA A 85 -10.51 10.02 -2.02
C ALA A 85 -9.90 8.63 -1.73
N PHE A 86 -10.66 7.56 -1.97
CA PHE A 86 -10.15 6.20 -1.86
C PHE A 86 -9.01 5.92 -2.85
N TYR A 87 -9.15 6.33 -4.11
CA TYR A 87 -8.08 6.22 -5.11
C TYR A 87 -6.88 7.13 -4.79
N GLY A 88 -7.12 8.28 -4.18
CA GLY A 88 -6.06 9.15 -3.67
C GLY A 88 -5.23 8.46 -2.59
N LEU A 89 -5.85 7.77 -1.64
CA LEU A 89 -5.12 7.00 -0.63
C LEU A 89 -4.24 5.91 -1.24
N ILE A 90 -4.73 5.22 -2.28
CA ILE A 90 -3.94 4.23 -3.01
C ILE A 90 -2.75 4.90 -3.70
N SER A 91 -2.96 6.07 -4.31
CA SER A 91 -1.89 6.81 -4.99
C SER A 91 -0.79 7.22 -4.03
N ASN A 92 -1.15 7.63 -2.82
CA ASN A 92 -0.18 7.94 -1.78
C ASN A 92 0.60 6.69 -1.31
N VAL A 93 -0.04 5.54 -1.19
CA VAL A 93 0.65 4.27 -0.88
C VAL A 93 1.63 3.91 -2.00
N ASP A 94 1.22 4.02 -3.26
CA ASP A 94 2.06 3.77 -4.44
C ASP A 94 3.29 4.69 -4.47
N GLU A 95 3.08 5.98 -4.25
CA GLU A 95 4.18 6.96 -4.15
C GLU A 95 5.18 6.59 -3.04
N ASN A 96 4.68 6.18 -1.87
CA ASN A 96 5.53 5.78 -0.76
C ASN A 96 6.29 4.47 -1.00
N ILE A 97 5.71 3.52 -1.73
CA ILE A 97 6.43 2.31 -2.18
C ILE A 97 7.54 2.69 -3.14
N GLY A 98 7.26 3.57 -4.11
CA GLY A 98 8.28 4.11 -5.01
C GLY A 98 9.43 4.74 -4.24
N LYS A 99 9.12 5.62 -3.27
CA LYS A 99 10.12 6.23 -2.37
C LYS A 99 10.90 5.21 -1.54
N LEU A 100 10.26 4.13 -1.07
CA LEU A 100 10.94 3.08 -0.33
C LEU A 100 11.90 2.28 -1.22
N VAL A 101 11.49 1.94 -2.43
CA VAL A 101 12.32 1.23 -3.41
C VAL A 101 13.54 2.06 -3.79
N GLU A 102 13.35 3.35 -4.10
CA GLU A 102 14.47 4.25 -4.40
C GLU A 102 15.40 4.39 -3.19
N TYR A 103 14.84 4.55 -1.99
CA TYR A 103 15.64 4.60 -0.77
C TYR A 103 16.49 3.34 -0.56
N LEU A 104 15.91 2.15 -0.72
CA LEU A 104 16.63 0.88 -0.58
C LEU A 104 17.77 0.75 -1.61
N LYS A 105 17.61 1.30 -2.81
CA LYS A 105 18.69 1.38 -3.80
C LYS A 105 19.78 2.36 -3.36
N GLU A 106 19.40 3.55 -2.90
CA GLU A 106 20.34 4.59 -2.43
C GLU A 106 21.23 4.11 -1.29
N ILE A 107 20.73 3.22 -0.44
CA ILE A 107 21.50 2.64 0.67
C ILE A 107 22.02 1.24 0.39
N ASP A 108 22.10 0.80 -0.88
CA ASP A 108 22.66 -0.51 -1.27
C ASP A 108 22.03 -1.73 -0.57
N LEU A 109 20.74 -1.64 -0.21
CA LEU A 109 19.99 -2.75 0.39
C LEU A 109 19.10 -3.50 -0.59
N MET A 110 18.76 -2.90 -1.74
CA MET A 110 17.76 -3.45 -2.67
C MET A 110 18.08 -4.89 -3.12
N ASP A 111 19.34 -5.20 -3.44
CA ASP A 111 19.75 -6.52 -3.95
C ASP A 111 19.70 -7.62 -2.88
N ASN A 112 19.75 -7.24 -1.60
CA ASN A 112 19.71 -8.15 -0.46
C ASN A 112 18.45 -7.94 0.38
N THR A 113 17.35 -7.57 -0.28
CA THR A 113 16.05 -7.32 0.34
C THR A 113 14.96 -8.03 -0.45
N ILE A 114 14.15 -8.85 0.23
CA ILE A 114 12.92 -9.39 -0.34
C ILE A 114 11.78 -8.46 0.03
N LEU A 115 11.19 -7.78 -0.95
CA LEU A 115 10.04 -6.89 -0.77
C LEU A 115 8.74 -7.60 -1.18
N ILE A 116 7.90 -8.00 -0.25
CA ILE A 116 6.58 -8.56 -0.56
C ILE A 116 5.54 -7.47 -0.36
N PHE A 117 4.62 -7.29 -1.30
CA PHE A 117 3.50 -6.38 -1.18
C PHE A 117 2.19 -7.16 -1.32
N SER A 118 1.28 -6.97 -0.38
CA SER A 118 -0.03 -7.61 -0.37
C SER A 118 -1.01 -6.77 0.43
N THR A 119 -2.27 -7.15 0.37
CA THR A 119 -3.43 -6.55 1.06
C THR A 119 -4.08 -7.59 1.97
N ASP A 120 -4.82 -7.17 2.99
CA ASP A 120 -5.50 -8.11 3.89
C ASP A 120 -6.84 -8.66 3.31
N ASN A 121 -7.61 -7.85 2.57
CA ASN A 121 -8.91 -8.20 1.99
C ASN A 121 -9.30 -7.32 0.81
N GLY A 122 -10.17 -7.77 -0.11
CA GLY A 122 -10.52 -7.00 -1.32
C GLY A 122 -11.21 -5.65 -1.07
N THR A 123 -11.41 -4.89 -2.15
CA THR A 123 -11.76 -3.46 -2.09
C THR A 123 -13.10 -3.15 -1.43
N SER A 124 -13.16 -2.12 -0.56
CA SER A 124 -14.41 -1.66 0.05
C SER A 124 -15.10 -0.52 -0.71
N ALA A 125 -14.34 0.28 -1.47
CA ALA A 125 -14.84 1.46 -2.19
C ALA A 125 -14.17 1.70 -3.57
N GLY A 126 -13.30 0.79 -4.01
CA GLY A 126 -12.58 0.91 -5.28
C GLY A 126 -13.36 0.43 -6.50
N ALA A 127 -14.43 -0.35 -6.30
CA ALA A 127 -15.23 -0.88 -7.39
C ALA A 127 -16.72 -0.96 -6.99
N LYS A 128 -17.61 -0.89 -7.99
CA LYS A 128 -19.07 -1.07 -7.84
C LYS A 128 -19.60 -1.99 -8.93
N ILE A 129 -20.57 -2.84 -8.59
CA ILE A 129 -21.27 -3.74 -9.51
C ILE A 129 -22.41 -2.96 -10.21
N GLU A 130 -22.69 -3.27 -11.49
CA GLU A 130 -23.68 -2.55 -12.32
C GLU A 130 -25.13 -2.61 -11.80
N LYS A 131 -25.52 -3.68 -11.09
CA LYS A 131 -26.92 -3.93 -10.67
C LYS A 131 -27.08 -4.19 -9.18
N GLY A 132 -27.27 -3.11 -8.42
CA GLY A 132 -28.33 -2.95 -7.40
C GLY A 132 -28.58 -4.03 -6.34
N GLY A 133 -27.54 -4.57 -5.69
CA GLY A 133 -27.73 -5.34 -4.46
C GLY A 133 -26.43 -5.49 -3.66
N ASP A 134 -26.52 -5.56 -2.34
CA ASP A 134 -25.40 -5.60 -1.37
C ASP A 134 -24.52 -6.88 -1.43
N ARG A 135 -24.47 -7.59 -2.56
CA ARG A 135 -23.93 -8.96 -2.60
C ARG A 135 -22.88 -9.10 -3.69
N LEU A 136 -21.64 -9.20 -3.19
CA LEU A 136 -20.52 -10.12 -3.48
C LEU A 136 -20.36 -10.81 -4.86
N ASP A 137 -21.32 -10.78 -5.78
CA ASP A 137 -21.28 -11.49 -7.05
C ASP A 137 -21.82 -10.65 -8.22
N GLY A 138 -20.98 -10.44 -9.24
CA GLY A 138 -21.35 -9.68 -10.44
C GLY A 138 -20.14 -9.09 -11.15
N PHE A 139 -20.32 -8.57 -12.35
CA PHE A 139 -19.25 -7.83 -13.05
C PHE A 139 -19.15 -6.40 -12.51
N ILE A 140 -17.93 -5.88 -12.49
CA ILE A 140 -17.69 -4.49 -12.12
C ILE A 140 -18.18 -3.57 -13.22
N GLY A 141 -19.05 -2.64 -12.85
CA GLY A 141 -19.52 -1.56 -13.71
C GLY A 141 -18.72 -0.28 -13.58
N LYS A 142 -18.14 -0.04 -12.39
CA LYS A 142 -17.30 1.13 -12.13
C LYS A 142 -16.10 0.76 -11.27
N GLY A 143 -14.97 1.38 -11.53
CA GLY A 143 -13.70 1.11 -10.89
C GLY A 143 -12.98 -0.10 -11.47
N TYR A 144 -11.90 -0.52 -10.81
CA TYR A 144 -11.06 -1.62 -11.26
C TYR A 144 -10.92 -2.70 -10.19
N ASN A 145 -11.07 -3.96 -10.59
CA ASN A 145 -10.81 -5.12 -9.74
C ASN A 145 -10.07 -6.24 -10.50
N ALA A 146 -9.32 -5.89 -11.55
CA ALA A 146 -8.60 -6.85 -12.41
C ALA A 146 -9.50 -7.91 -13.08
N GLY A 147 -10.74 -7.54 -13.42
CA GLY A 147 -11.68 -8.44 -14.12
C GLY A 147 -12.22 -9.56 -13.25
N MET A 148 -12.04 -9.47 -11.93
CA MET A 148 -12.59 -10.43 -10.98
C MET A 148 -14.12 -10.32 -10.91
N ARG A 149 -14.79 -11.39 -10.47
CA ARG A 149 -16.23 -11.37 -10.19
C ARG A 149 -16.46 -10.90 -8.75
N GLY A 150 -17.31 -9.88 -8.59
CA GLY A 150 -17.71 -9.33 -7.30
C GLY A 150 -16.73 -8.30 -6.71
N VAL A 151 -17.14 -7.72 -5.59
CA VAL A 151 -16.30 -6.90 -4.69
C VAL A 151 -15.95 -7.76 -3.48
N LEU A 152 -14.82 -8.47 -3.54
CA LEU A 152 -14.45 -9.46 -2.54
C LEU A 152 -14.20 -8.77 -1.18
N LYS A 153 -15.14 -8.84 -0.23
CA LYS A 153 -14.96 -8.29 1.13
C LYS A 153 -14.19 -9.23 2.09
N ARG A 154 -13.77 -10.42 1.64
CA ARG A 154 -13.01 -11.38 2.45
C ARG A 154 -11.95 -12.07 1.59
N VAL A 155 -10.68 -11.83 1.95
CA VAL A 155 -9.45 -12.54 1.56
C VAL A 155 -9.47 -13.12 0.14
N CYS A 156 -8.84 -12.40 -0.79
CA CYS A 156 -8.22 -13.05 -1.94
C CYS A 156 -6.71 -12.91 -1.77
N MET A 157 -6.07 -13.93 -1.20
CA MET A 157 -4.72 -14.25 -1.63
C MET A 157 -4.84 -14.76 -3.07
N LYS A 158 -4.83 -13.82 -4.01
CA LYS A 158 -4.30 -14.11 -5.33
C LYS A 158 -3.15 -13.14 -5.51
N VAL A 159 -1.95 -13.70 -5.40
CA VAL A 159 -0.67 -13.03 -5.62
C VAL A 159 -0.60 -12.67 -7.10
N ASP A 160 -1.39 -11.68 -7.52
CA ASP A 160 -1.35 -11.17 -8.89
C ASP A 160 -0.27 -10.08 -9.03
N THR A 161 0.33 -9.64 -7.91
CA THR A 161 1.60 -8.88 -7.88
C THR A 161 2.31 -9.09 -6.54
N ALA A 162 2.92 -10.26 -6.31
CA ALA A 162 4.12 -10.26 -5.49
C ALA A 162 5.24 -9.76 -6.40
N TYR A 163 5.75 -8.57 -6.14
CA TYR A 163 7.09 -8.24 -6.62
C TYR A 163 8.10 -9.02 -5.78
N LEU A 164 8.22 -10.34 -6.00
CA LEU A 164 9.27 -11.11 -5.35
C LEU A 164 10.61 -10.72 -5.99
N TYR A 165 11.19 -9.60 -5.55
CA TYR A 165 12.55 -9.24 -5.93
C TYR A 165 13.51 -10.16 -5.15
N SER A 166 14.10 -11.12 -5.85
CA SER A 166 15.24 -11.91 -5.37
C SER A 166 16.29 -11.89 -6.47
N PHE A 167 17.29 -11.00 -6.36
CA PHE A 167 18.43 -10.96 -7.28
C PHE A 167 19.59 -11.85 -6.82
N THR A 168 19.28 -13.00 -6.22
CA THR A 168 20.28 -14.03 -5.87
C THR A 168 20.68 -14.88 -7.08
N GLY A 169 21.14 -14.26 -8.18
CA GLY A 169 21.92 -14.93 -9.25
C GLY A 169 21.34 -16.19 -9.92
N LYS A 170 20.10 -16.60 -9.64
CA LYS A 170 19.40 -17.73 -10.25
C LYS A 170 17.99 -17.32 -10.60
N MET A 171 17.82 -17.06 -11.89
CA MET A 171 16.57 -16.83 -12.59
C MET A 171 15.52 -17.88 -12.20
N VAL A 172 14.39 -17.42 -11.67
CA VAL A 172 13.10 -18.08 -11.89
C VAL A 172 12.30 -17.12 -12.75
N GLU A 173 12.10 -17.55 -13.99
CA GLU A 173 11.31 -16.93 -15.05
C GLU A 173 9.96 -16.39 -14.55
N LEU A 174 9.66 -15.14 -14.89
CA LEU A 174 8.46 -14.71 -15.62
C LEU A 174 8.56 -13.20 -15.88
N LEU A 175 9.19 -12.82 -16.99
CA LEU A 175 8.95 -11.54 -17.66
C LEU A 175 8.94 -11.80 -19.17
N PRO A 176 8.10 -11.07 -19.92
CA PRO A 176 8.73 -10.06 -20.77
C PRO A 176 8.09 -8.67 -20.69
N GLU A 177 8.98 -7.68 -20.70
CA GLU A 177 8.92 -6.38 -21.37
C GLU A 177 7.81 -5.35 -21.02
N LYS A 178 8.10 -4.44 -20.10
CA LYS A 178 8.45 -3.01 -20.36
C LYS A 178 8.23 -2.12 -19.14
N ILE A 179 9.33 -1.50 -18.72
CA ILE A 179 9.47 -0.18 -18.09
C ILE A 179 8.16 0.60 -17.89
N LEU A 180 7.80 0.80 -16.61
CA LEU A 180 7.20 2.00 -16.00
C LEU A 180 6.35 2.92 -16.90
N THR A 181 5.34 2.38 -17.57
CA THR A 181 4.31 3.18 -18.23
C THR A 181 2.97 2.46 -18.18
N ASN A 182 1.98 3.12 -17.57
CA ASN A 182 0.57 2.74 -17.45
C ASN A 182 0.18 1.87 -16.24
N LEU A 183 -0.39 2.57 -15.26
CA LEU A 183 -1.25 2.13 -14.16
C LEU A 183 -2.50 1.33 -14.63
N ARG A 184 -2.34 0.23 -15.37
CA ARG A 184 -3.46 -0.60 -15.87
C ARG A 184 -3.59 -1.96 -15.20
N HIS A 185 -2.70 -2.33 -14.27
CA HIS A 185 -2.67 -3.69 -13.74
C HIS A 185 -2.45 -3.80 -12.22
N ILE A 186 -2.94 -2.84 -11.43
CA ILE A 186 -2.93 -2.96 -9.96
C ILE A 186 -4.26 -3.54 -9.49
N THR A 187 -4.26 -4.80 -9.05
CA THR A 187 -5.42 -5.41 -8.36
C THR A 187 -5.60 -4.73 -7.00
N ILE A 188 -6.76 -4.09 -6.79
CA ILE A 188 -7.01 -3.16 -5.68
C ILE A 188 -7.71 -3.88 -4.53
N SER A 189 -7.15 -3.75 -3.33
CA SER A 189 -7.65 -4.42 -2.14
C SER A 189 -7.46 -3.49 -0.93
N HIS A 190 -8.39 -3.56 0.03
CA HIS A 190 -8.44 -2.74 1.23
C HIS A 190 -7.57 -3.34 2.34
N GLN A 191 -7.28 -2.49 3.32
CA GLN A 191 -6.77 -2.68 4.70
C GLN A 191 -5.44 -3.44 4.87
N LEU A 192 -4.61 -2.86 5.74
CA LEU A 192 -3.24 -3.25 6.09
C LEU A 192 -2.46 -3.88 4.92
N TRP A 193 -1.69 -3.02 4.24
CA TRP A 193 -0.68 -3.55 3.34
C TRP A 193 0.31 -4.35 4.16
N TRP A 194 0.66 -5.55 3.71
CA TRP A 194 1.75 -6.28 4.33
C TRP A 194 2.94 -6.08 3.43
N ILE A 195 3.73 -5.05 3.75
CA ILE A 195 5.07 -4.95 3.21
C ILE A 195 5.97 -5.79 4.11
N TYR A 196 6.37 -6.95 3.60
CA TYR A 196 7.40 -7.75 4.25
C TYR A 196 8.72 -7.40 3.60
N VAL A 197 9.66 -6.97 4.44
CA VAL A 197 11.03 -6.74 4.04
C VAL A 197 11.90 -7.70 4.84
N VAL A 198 12.48 -8.69 4.16
CA VAL A 198 13.35 -9.74 4.72
C VAL A 198 14.76 -9.56 4.17
#